data_AF-A0A8T4M1N4-F1
#
_entry.id   AF-A0A8T4M1N4-F1
#
_cell.length_a   1.000
_cell.length_b   1.000
_cell.length_c   1.000
_cell.angle_alpha   90.00
_cell.angle_beta   90.00
_cell.angle_gamma   90.00
#
_symmetry.space_group_name_H-M   'P 1'
#
loop_
_entity.id
_entity.type
_entity.pdbx_description
1 polymer ?
#
loop_
_entity_poly.entity_id
_entity_poly.type
_entity_poly.pdbx_seq_one_letter_code
_entity_poly.pdbx_strand_id
1 'polypeptide(L)'
;MYETSGSGLYASLLASLEKEANSLLEAFLQRLESAPHPSSVEEKISRLEGKCEMLALPAKQDEFALNEVLVVAQRLEEELDEASALLPDARLQERQEEWADCFEQVKSGIIALRQQAKVKMGAQNARLFRARAKECRLAIKKLSSMIYGRAQGKMHKRVAKIRQQVRVLKNSAHEAASAAAKRKLALQIGERMGHLYSLLAKSGHGRLIIDSKHMTVKSANGFVHDAVGIDELTHHALEGMLANTPLGARLKKLAGSNSMIAATFEAIPTPEGIKIKVVAGERVITGDAIVYRPHTFYLSARS
;
A
#
# COMPACT_ATOMS: atom_id res chain seq x y z
N MET A 1 34.39 -35.98 56.12
CA MET A 1 33.12 -35.22 56.19
C MET A 1 33.02 -34.38 54.91
N TYR A 2 32.19 -34.78 53.94
CA TYR A 2 31.95 -34.04 52.70
C TYR A 2 30.44 -34.10 52.39
N GLU A 3 29.64 -33.24 53.00
CA GLU A 3 28.21 -33.04 52.66
C GLU A 3 27.86 -31.56 52.77
N THR A 4 28.22 -30.73 51.78
CA THR A 4 27.72 -29.33 51.72
C THR A 4 27.54 -28.77 50.29
N SER A 5 28.16 -29.34 49.25
CA SER A 5 28.06 -28.78 47.89
C SER A 5 26.76 -29.12 47.14
N GLY A 6 26.08 -30.22 47.49
CA GLY A 6 24.83 -30.64 46.84
C GLY A 6 23.59 -29.86 47.27
N SER A 7 23.47 -29.48 48.55
CA SER A 7 22.25 -28.83 49.06
C SER A 7 22.05 -27.41 48.51
N GLY A 8 23.14 -26.67 48.26
CA GLY A 8 23.09 -25.33 47.68
C GLY A 8 22.55 -25.29 46.25
N LEU A 9 22.84 -26.31 45.44
CA LEU A 9 22.34 -26.41 44.05
C LEU A 9 20.83 -26.71 43.98
N TYR A 10 20.32 -27.52 44.90
CA TYR A 10 18.87 -27.82 44.95
C TYR A 10 18.07 -26.66 45.53
N ALA A 11 18.63 -25.97 46.53
CA ALA A 11 18.04 -24.76 47.09
C ALA A 11 17.98 -23.62 46.06
N SER A 12 19.05 -23.40 45.28
CA SER A 12 19.05 -22.38 44.22
C SER A 12 18.07 -22.71 43.09
N LEU A 13 17.97 -23.99 42.70
CA LEU A 13 16.98 -24.43 41.71
C LEU A 13 15.55 -24.18 42.17
N LEU A 14 15.24 -24.53 43.42
CA LEU A 14 13.92 -24.29 44.01
C LEU A 14 13.58 -22.80 44.06
N ALA A 15 14.53 -21.97 44.53
CA ALA A 15 14.36 -20.52 44.58
C ALA A 15 14.13 -19.90 43.18
N SER A 16 14.81 -20.42 42.15
CA SER A 16 14.58 -20.00 40.75
C SER A 16 13.15 -20.31 40.30
N LEU A 17 12.64 -21.51 40.58
CA LEU A 17 11.29 -21.92 40.19
C LEU A 17 10.22 -21.09 40.90
N GLU A 18 10.43 -20.79 42.19
CA GLU A 18 9.53 -19.93 42.97
C GLU A 18 9.50 -18.51 42.43
N LYS A 19 10.66 -17.94 42.14
CA LYS A 19 10.76 -16.60 41.56
C LYS A 19 10.07 -16.53 40.19
N GLU A 20 10.32 -17.51 39.32
CA GLU A 20 9.68 -17.58 38.00
C GLU A 20 8.16 -17.74 38.11
N ALA A 21 7.67 -18.63 38.98
CA ALA A 21 6.24 -18.83 39.18
C ALA A 21 5.55 -17.56 39.72
N ASN A 22 6.13 -16.90 40.72
CA ASN A 22 5.59 -15.66 41.28
C ASN A 22 5.59 -14.52 40.25
N SER A 23 6.67 -14.38 39.47
CA SER A 23 6.73 -13.39 38.40
C SER A 23 5.67 -13.62 37.32
N LEU A 24 5.37 -14.88 36.97
CA LEU A 24 4.29 -15.20 36.04
C LEU A 24 2.90 -14.92 36.64
N LEU A 25 2.71 -15.14 37.94
CA LEU A 25 1.46 -14.81 38.62
C LEU A 25 1.22 -13.30 38.64
N GLU A 26 2.23 -12.51 38.99
CA GLU A 26 2.14 -11.04 38.96
C GLU A 26 1.82 -10.54 37.55
N ALA A 27 2.52 -11.04 36.53
CA ALA A 27 2.26 -10.68 35.13
C ALA A 27 0.85 -11.10 34.67
N PHE A 28 0.36 -12.25 35.12
CA PHE A 28 -0.98 -12.73 34.81
C PHE A 28 -2.04 -11.82 35.43
N LEU A 29 -1.93 -11.51 36.72
CA LEU A 29 -2.88 -10.66 37.44
C LEU A 29 -2.92 -9.25 36.86
N GLN A 30 -1.76 -8.64 36.61
CA GLN A 30 -1.67 -7.31 35.99
C GLN A 30 -2.39 -7.25 34.64
N ARG A 31 -2.19 -8.27 33.79
CA ARG A 31 -2.85 -8.31 32.49
C ARG A 31 -4.35 -8.58 32.61
N LEU A 32 -4.75 -9.47 33.51
CA LEU A 32 -6.15 -9.80 33.75
C LEU A 32 -6.95 -8.59 34.26
N GLU A 33 -6.37 -7.78 35.15
CA GLU A 33 -7.00 -6.55 35.66
C GLU A 33 -7.32 -5.54 34.55
N SER A 34 -6.45 -5.46 33.54
CA SER A 34 -6.63 -4.57 32.37
C SER A 34 -7.35 -5.23 31.19
N ALA A 35 -7.59 -6.54 31.24
CA ALA A 35 -8.08 -7.30 30.10
C ALA A 35 -9.56 -6.97 29.83
N PRO A 36 -9.93 -6.59 28.60
CA PRO A 36 -11.33 -6.44 28.24
C PRO A 36 -12.01 -7.82 28.19
N HIS A 37 -13.26 -7.85 28.63
CA HIS A 37 -14.07 -9.07 28.58
C HIS A 37 -14.15 -9.63 27.14
N PRO A 38 -13.98 -10.95 26.91
CA PRO A 38 -13.93 -11.54 25.57
C PRO A 38 -15.15 -11.19 24.69
N SER A 39 -16.35 -11.18 25.29
CA SER A 39 -17.59 -10.80 24.61
C SER A 39 -17.55 -9.38 24.03
N SER A 40 -16.92 -8.44 24.74
CA SER A 40 -16.81 -7.05 24.26
C SER A 40 -15.89 -6.97 23.04
N VAL A 41 -14.80 -7.73 23.05
CA VAL A 41 -13.89 -7.83 21.89
C VAL A 41 -14.59 -8.53 20.73
N GLU A 42 -15.37 -9.58 20.99
CA GLU A 42 -16.15 -10.26 19.96
C GLU A 42 -17.24 -9.35 19.33
N GLU A 43 -17.93 -8.54 20.13
CA GLU A 43 -18.83 -7.50 19.63
C GLU A 43 -18.11 -6.47 18.77
N LYS A 44 -16.93 -6.00 19.20
CA LYS A 44 -16.11 -5.05 18.41
C LYS A 44 -15.75 -5.67 17.06
N ILE A 45 -15.28 -6.92 17.03
CA ILE A 45 -14.96 -7.64 15.79
C ILE A 45 -16.20 -7.79 14.90
N SER A 46 -17.35 -8.13 15.48
CA SER A 46 -18.60 -8.31 14.72
C SER A 46 -19.09 -6.99 14.11
N ARG A 47 -18.93 -5.86 14.81
CA ARG A 47 -19.19 -4.52 14.26
C ARG A 47 -18.23 -4.18 13.11
N LEU A 48 -16.96 -4.55 13.23
CA LEU A 48 -15.96 -4.35 12.17
C LEU A 48 -16.25 -5.19 10.94
N GLU A 49 -16.73 -6.43 11.11
CA GLU A 49 -17.21 -7.26 10.01
C GLU A 49 -18.37 -6.58 9.28
N GLY A 50 -19.40 -6.10 10.02
CA GLY A 50 -20.52 -5.38 9.43
C GLY A 50 -20.11 -4.11 8.68
N LYS A 51 -19.19 -3.30 9.25
CA LYS A 51 -18.61 -2.13 8.57
C LYS A 51 -17.87 -2.52 7.28
N CYS A 52 -17.10 -3.60 7.32
CA CYS A 52 -16.35 -4.08 6.16
C CYS A 52 -17.27 -4.63 5.06
N GLU A 53 -18.36 -5.31 5.43
CA GLU A 53 -19.33 -5.86 4.47
C GLU A 53 -20.14 -4.78 3.76
N MET A 54 -20.44 -3.67 4.46
CA MET A 54 -21.08 -2.50 3.86
C MET A 54 -20.14 -1.69 2.96
N LEU A 55 -18.83 -1.84 3.14
CA LEU A 55 -17.84 -1.13 2.35
C LEU A 55 -17.68 -1.82 0.99
N ALA A 56 -18.24 -1.20 -0.04
CA ALA A 56 -18.14 -1.67 -1.42
C ALA A 56 -17.54 -0.58 -2.30
N LEU A 57 -16.91 -1.00 -3.40
CA LEU A 57 -16.48 -0.06 -4.42
C LEU A 57 -17.72 0.51 -5.15
N PRO A 58 -17.77 1.83 -5.37
CA PRO A 58 -18.85 2.45 -6.13
C PRO A 58 -18.83 1.95 -7.59
N ALA A 59 -20.01 1.65 -8.13
CA ALA A 59 -20.17 1.13 -9.50
C ALA A 59 -19.71 2.14 -10.56
N LYS A 60 -19.84 3.43 -10.27
CA LYS A 60 -19.24 4.52 -11.05
C LYS A 60 -17.95 4.92 -10.34
N GLN A 61 -16.84 4.85 -11.06
CA GLN A 61 -15.48 5.22 -10.60
C GLN A 61 -15.35 6.75 -10.48
N ASP A 62 -16.25 7.36 -9.71
CA ASP A 62 -16.15 8.77 -9.33
C ASP A 62 -14.98 8.93 -8.36
N GLU A 63 -14.10 9.88 -8.65
CA GLU A 63 -12.89 10.16 -7.87
C GLU A 63 -13.22 10.55 -6.43
N PHE A 64 -14.31 11.31 -6.21
CA PHE A 64 -14.75 11.67 -4.86
C PHE A 64 -15.20 10.45 -4.08
N ALA A 65 -16.04 9.60 -4.69
CA ALA A 65 -16.53 8.38 -4.06
C ALA A 65 -15.38 7.39 -3.77
N LEU A 66 -14.38 7.28 -4.66
CA LEU A 66 -13.20 6.45 -4.44
C LEU A 66 -12.33 6.96 -3.28
N ASN A 67 -12.18 8.28 -3.15
CA ASN A 67 -11.46 8.89 -2.03
C ASN A 67 -12.19 8.67 -0.70
N GLU A 68 -13.52 8.79 -0.67
CA GLU A 68 -14.32 8.48 0.51
C GLU A 68 -14.13 7.01 0.95
N VAL A 69 -14.14 6.08 0.01
CA VAL A 69 -13.87 4.66 0.27
C VAL A 69 -12.48 4.45 0.88
N LEU A 70 -11.45 5.14 0.38
CA LEU A 70 -10.09 5.06 0.94
C LEU A 70 -10.02 5.59 2.37
N VAL A 71 -10.68 6.71 2.66
CA VAL A 71 -10.73 7.30 4.02
C VAL A 71 -11.45 6.36 4.98
N VAL A 72 -12.60 5.80 4.58
CA VAL A 72 -13.34 4.85 5.43
C VAL A 72 -12.53 3.56 5.64
N ALA A 73 -11.87 3.05 4.61
CA ALA A 73 -10.99 1.88 4.71
C ALA A 73 -9.82 2.11 5.67
N GLN A 74 -9.23 3.31 5.66
CA GLN A 74 -8.14 3.68 6.58
C GLN A 74 -8.61 3.76 8.03
N ARG A 75 -9.76 4.38 8.30
CA ARG A 75 -10.37 4.38 9.65
C ARG A 75 -10.68 2.96 10.13
N LEU A 76 -11.16 2.09 9.24
CA LEU A 76 -11.43 0.70 9.57
C LEU A 76 -10.15 -0.08 9.91
N GLU A 77 -9.03 0.23 9.26
CA GLU A 77 -7.71 -0.35 9.56
C GLU A 77 -7.23 0.07 10.96
N GLU A 78 -7.40 1.34 11.33
CA GLU A 78 -7.09 1.84 12.68
C GLU A 78 -7.94 1.10 13.75
N GLU A 79 -9.26 0.99 13.54
CA GLU A 79 -10.14 0.26 14.46
C GLU A 79 -9.81 -1.25 14.54
N LEU A 80 -9.33 -1.84 13.43
CA LEU A 80 -8.87 -3.23 13.38
C LEU A 80 -7.57 -3.44 14.14
N ASP A 81 -6.65 -2.48 14.09
CA ASP A 81 -5.40 -2.54 14.84
C ASP A 81 -5.64 -2.42 16.33
N GLU A 82 -6.55 -1.53 16.74
CA GLU A 82 -7.02 -1.49 18.12
C GLU A 82 -7.65 -2.81 18.55
N ALA A 83 -8.56 -3.38 17.75
CA ALA A 83 -9.18 -4.67 18.08
C ALA A 83 -8.14 -5.79 18.16
N SER A 84 -7.15 -5.78 17.25
CA SER A 84 -6.04 -6.74 17.23
C SER A 84 -5.16 -6.64 18.47
N ALA A 85 -5.00 -5.45 19.04
CA ALA A 85 -4.21 -5.24 20.26
C ALA A 85 -4.88 -5.82 21.51
N LEU A 86 -6.21 -5.89 21.53
CA LEU A 86 -6.99 -6.43 22.66
C LEU A 86 -7.09 -7.97 22.66
N LEU A 87 -6.84 -8.60 21.50
CA LEU A 87 -6.99 -10.05 21.31
C LEU A 87 -6.15 -10.93 22.26
N PRO A 88 -4.87 -10.61 22.56
CA PRO A 88 -4.07 -11.41 23.48
C PRO A 88 -4.64 -11.45 24.90
N ASP A 89 -5.15 -10.31 25.38
CA ASP A 89 -5.68 -10.17 26.74
C ASP A 89 -7.06 -10.80 26.88
N ALA A 90 -7.94 -10.61 25.89
CA ALA A 90 -9.22 -11.32 25.83
C ALA A 90 -9.02 -12.85 25.85
N ARG A 91 -8.04 -13.36 25.11
CA ARG A 91 -7.72 -14.79 25.12
C ARG A 91 -7.18 -15.26 26.48
N LEU A 92 -6.41 -14.42 27.17
CA LEU A 92 -5.91 -14.74 28.50
C LEU A 92 -7.08 -14.95 29.47
N GLN A 93 -8.11 -14.11 29.37
CA GLN A 93 -9.34 -14.22 30.15
C GLN A 93 -10.16 -15.48 29.79
N GLU A 94 -10.29 -15.83 28.50
CA GLU A 94 -10.93 -17.10 28.08
C GLU A 94 -10.24 -18.34 28.66
N ARG A 95 -8.92 -18.26 28.89
CA ARG A 95 -8.11 -19.37 29.41
C ARG A 95 -7.72 -19.19 30.87
N GLN A 96 -8.40 -18.31 31.60
CA GLN A 96 -8.11 -18.03 33.01
C GLN A 96 -8.16 -19.31 33.85
N GLU A 97 -9.19 -20.14 33.66
CA GLU A 97 -9.35 -21.39 34.40
C GLU A 97 -8.23 -22.39 34.08
N GLU A 98 -7.92 -22.60 32.79
CA GLU A 98 -6.82 -23.49 32.38
C GLU A 98 -5.46 -22.98 32.90
N TRP A 99 -5.27 -21.66 32.93
CA TRP A 99 -4.06 -21.05 33.47
C TRP A 99 -3.97 -21.30 34.98
N ALA A 100 -5.07 -21.10 35.71
CA ALA A 100 -5.16 -21.32 37.16
C ALA A 100 -4.89 -22.79 37.52
N ASP A 101 -5.48 -23.75 36.78
CA ASP A 101 -5.23 -25.18 36.97
C ASP A 101 -3.76 -25.54 36.77
N CYS A 102 -3.15 -25.00 35.72
CA CYS A 102 -1.74 -25.24 35.44
C CYS A 102 -0.83 -24.58 36.50
N PHE A 103 -1.23 -23.42 37.04
CA PHE A 103 -0.52 -22.75 38.11
C PHE A 103 -0.58 -23.53 39.42
N GLU A 104 -1.74 -24.10 39.77
CA GLU A 104 -1.88 -24.96 40.96
C GLU A 104 -1.03 -26.23 40.86
N GLN A 105 -0.83 -26.79 39.66
CA GLN A 105 0.12 -27.90 39.44
C GLN A 105 1.56 -27.47 39.73
N VAL A 106 1.99 -26.28 39.28
CA VAL A 106 3.32 -25.74 39.56
C VAL A 106 3.51 -25.52 41.05
N LYS A 107 2.54 -24.87 41.70
CA LYS A 107 2.55 -24.59 43.14
C LYS A 107 2.63 -25.88 43.97
N SER A 108 1.81 -26.88 43.64
CA SER A 108 1.84 -28.20 44.28
C SER A 108 3.18 -28.91 44.06
N GLY A 109 3.75 -28.80 42.86
CA GLY A 109 5.08 -29.32 42.53
C GLY A 109 6.20 -28.66 43.35
N ILE A 110 6.16 -27.34 43.50
CA ILE A 110 7.11 -26.56 44.33
C ILE A 110 7.00 -26.96 45.81
N ILE A 111 5.78 -27.12 46.34
CA ILE A 111 5.57 -27.59 47.73
C ILE A 111 6.19 -28.98 47.93
N ALA A 112 6.01 -29.89 46.99
CA ALA A 112 6.62 -31.22 47.05
C ALA A 112 8.16 -31.16 47.00
N LEU A 113 8.73 -30.30 46.16
CA LEU A 113 10.18 -30.06 46.10
C LEU A 113 10.71 -29.47 47.41
N ARG A 114 10.00 -28.51 48.03
CA ARG A 114 10.31 -27.97 49.36
C ARG A 114 10.38 -29.06 50.43
N GLN A 115 9.43 -29.99 50.42
CA GLN A 115 9.41 -31.11 51.37
C GLN A 115 10.59 -32.06 51.12
N GLN A 116 10.89 -32.40 49.86
CA GLN A 116 12.02 -33.27 49.51
C GLN A 116 13.38 -32.66 49.87
N ALA A 117 13.53 -31.33 49.75
CA ALA A 117 14.75 -30.61 50.11
C ALA A 117 15.07 -30.65 51.62
N LYS A 118 14.08 -30.94 52.48
CA LYS A 118 14.26 -31.11 53.93
C LYS A 118 14.79 -32.49 54.33
N VAL A 119 14.74 -33.47 53.41
CA VAL A 119 15.19 -34.85 53.66
C VAL A 119 16.63 -35.00 53.19
N LYS A 120 17.41 -35.91 53.81
CA LYS A 120 18.78 -36.21 53.38
C LYS A 120 18.80 -36.67 51.91
N MET A 121 19.59 -35.97 51.09
CA MET A 121 19.61 -36.15 49.63
C MET A 121 20.52 -37.30 49.19
N GLY A 122 19.99 -38.53 49.22
CA GLY A 122 20.61 -39.68 48.56
C GLY A 122 20.39 -39.70 47.03
N ALA A 123 21.07 -40.59 46.30
CA ALA A 123 21.01 -40.66 44.83
C ALA A 123 19.58 -40.83 44.26
N GLN A 124 18.75 -41.63 44.92
CA GLN A 124 17.35 -41.83 44.52
C GLN A 124 16.50 -40.57 44.73
N ASN A 125 16.63 -39.91 45.88
CA ASN A 125 15.93 -38.65 46.19
C ASN A 125 16.39 -37.52 45.26
N ALA A 126 17.68 -37.46 44.94
CA ALA A 126 18.24 -36.52 43.98
C ALA A 126 17.66 -36.72 42.56
N ARG A 127 17.45 -37.97 42.12
CA ARG A 127 16.82 -38.27 40.83
C ARG A 127 15.36 -37.85 40.80
N LEU A 128 14.60 -38.15 41.86
CA LEU A 128 13.20 -37.76 42.00
C LEU A 128 13.02 -36.23 42.03
N PHE A 129 13.86 -35.52 42.79
CA PHE A 129 13.87 -34.06 42.85
C PHE A 129 14.09 -33.45 41.47
N ARG A 130 15.10 -33.93 40.72
CA ARG A 130 15.38 -33.42 39.37
C ARG A 130 14.25 -33.70 38.39
N ALA A 131 13.61 -34.88 38.47
CA ALA A 131 12.47 -35.22 37.63
C ALA A 131 11.28 -34.27 37.88
N ARG A 132 10.93 -34.07 39.16
CA ARG A 132 9.86 -33.16 39.58
C ARG A 132 10.16 -31.70 39.22
N ALA A 133 11.40 -31.25 39.41
CA ALA A 133 11.82 -29.91 39.01
C ALA A 133 11.72 -29.69 37.49
N LYS A 134 11.99 -30.73 36.69
CA LYS A 134 11.79 -30.69 35.23
C LYS A 134 10.31 -30.56 34.87
N GLU A 135 9.42 -31.27 35.56
CA GLU A 135 7.96 -31.13 35.38
C GLU A 135 7.50 -29.70 35.70
N CYS A 136 7.92 -29.14 36.84
CA CYS A 136 7.62 -27.74 37.19
C CYS A 136 8.11 -26.77 36.12
N ARG A 137 9.32 -26.94 35.59
CA ARG A 137 9.84 -26.08 34.50
C ARG A 137 9.01 -26.18 33.22
N LEU A 138 8.56 -27.39 32.86
CA LEU A 138 7.72 -27.56 31.68
C LEU A 138 6.37 -26.88 31.85
N ALA A 139 5.77 -26.99 33.04
CA ALA A 139 4.54 -26.29 33.36
C ALA A 139 4.72 -24.75 33.42
N ILE A 140 5.81 -24.24 34.01
CA ILE A 140 6.18 -22.81 33.97
C ILE A 140 6.33 -22.32 32.53
N LYS A 141 6.97 -23.08 31.65
CA LYS A 141 7.04 -22.75 30.21
C LYS A 141 5.67 -22.73 29.55
N LYS A 142 4.75 -23.64 29.92
CA LYS A 142 3.37 -23.64 29.44
C LYS A 142 2.62 -22.39 29.91
N LEU A 143 2.73 -22.01 31.19
CA LEU A 143 2.13 -20.79 31.73
C LEU A 143 2.66 -19.53 31.03
N SER A 144 3.98 -19.47 30.83
CA SER A 144 4.64 -18.39 30.09
C SER A 144 4.12 -18.28 28.65
N SER A 145 3.94 -19.42 27.95
CA SER A 145 3.42 -19.41 26.58
C SER A 145 1.93 -19.04 26.51
N MET A 146 1.15 -19.27 27.57
CA MET A 146 -0.23 -18.80 27.63
C MET A 146 -0.33 -17.28 27.79
N ILE A 147 0.63 -16.66 28.47
CA ILE A 147 0.69 -15.19 28.63
C ILE A 147 1.31 -14.53 27.39
N TYR A 148 2.48 -15.00 26.95
CA TYR A 148 3.31 -14.31 25.94
C TYR A 148 3.36 -14.99 24.58
N GLY A 149 2.79 -16.19 24.45
CA GLY A 149 2.81 -16.93 23.19
C GLY A 149 2.00 -16.24 22.09
N ARG A 150 2.31 -16.57 20.84
CA ARG A 150 1.51 -16.09 19.70
C ARG A 150 0.08 -16.61 19.83
N ALA A 151 -0.83 -15.69 20.08
CA ALA A 151 -2.23 -16.03 20.17
C ALA A 151 -2.78 -16.37 18.76
N GLN A 152 -3.18 -17.63 18.58
CA GLN A 152 -3.99 -18.13 17.46
C GLN A 152 -5.38 -18.58 17.95
N GLY A 153 -6.46 -17.94 17.50
CA GLY A 153 -7.83 -18.28 17.90
C GLY A 153 -8.87 -17.88 16.86
N LYS A 154 -10.15 -18.18 17.09
CA LYS A 154 -11.25 -17.85 16.17
C LYS A 154 -11.33 -16.35 15.90
N MET A 155 -11.27 -15.53 16.95
CA MET A 155 -11.24 -14.06 16.84
C MET A 155 -10.03 -13.53 16.05
N HIS A 156 -8.85 -14.14 16.21
CA HIS A 156 -7.66 -13.77 15.44
C HIS A 156 -7.82 -14.06 13.95
N LYS A 157 -8.40 -15.22 13.61
CA LYS A 157 -8.69 -15.59 12.22
C LYS A 157 -9.71 -14.63 11.59
N ARG A 158 -10.73 -14.21 12.36
CA ARG A 158 -11.72 -13.23 11.92
C ARG A 158 -11.06 -11.87 11.63
N VAL A 159 -10.31 -11.31 12.58
CA VAL A 159 -9.58 -10.04 12.37
C VAL A 159 -8.63 -10.11 11.18
N ALA A 160 -7.90 -11.22 11.00
CA ALA A 160 -7.04 -11.42 9.84
C ALA A 160 -7.81 -11.44 8.51
N LYS A 161 -9.01 -12.05 8.48
CA LYS A 161 -9.89 -12.05 7.30
C LYS A 161 -10.36 -10.63 6.95
N ILE A 162 -10.82 -9.87 7.95
CA ILE A 162 -11.27 -8.48 7.74
C ILE A 162 -10.10 -7.62 7.24
N ARG A 163 -8.93 -7.72 7.87
CA ARG A 163 -7.72 -7.00 7.43
C ARG A 163 -7.36 -7.30 5.97
N GLN A 164 -7.46 -8.56 5.56
CA GLN A 164 -7.23 -8.94 4.16
C GLN A 164 -8.28 -8.32 3.22
N GLN A 165 -9.56 -8.29 3.60
CA GLN A 165 -10.62 -7.67 2.81
C GLN A 165 -10.41 -6.16 2.65
N VAL A 166 -10.11 -5.45 3.75
CA VAL A 166 -9.81 -4.01 3.74
C VAL A 166 -8.62 -3.71 2.84
N ARG A 167 -7.56 -4.52 2.91
CA ARG A 167 -6.38 -4.38 2.06
C ARG A 167 -6.73 -4.53 0.57
N VAL A 168 -7.51 -5.56 0.21
CA VAL A 168 -7.95 -5.77 -1.17
C VAL A 168 -8.74 -4.56 -1.66
N LEU A 169 -9.67 -4.07 -0.84
CA LEU A 169 -10.52 -2.94 -1.19
C LEU A 169 -9.73 -1.64 -1.38
N LYS A 170 -8.74 -1.35 -0.52
CA LYS A 170 -7.83 -0.20 -0.70
C LYS A 170 -7.07 -0.27 -2.01
N ASN A 171 -6.50 -1.43 -2.32
CA ASN A 171 -5.76 -1.63 -3.56
C ASN A 171 -6.66 -1.40 -4.78
N SER A 172 -7.84 -2.01 -4.78
CA SER A 172 -8.80 -1.86 -5.88
C SER A 172 -9.33 -0.43 -6.02
N ALA A 173 -9.54 0.29 -4.90
CA ALA A 173 -9.90 1.71 -4.94
C ALA A 173 -8.78 2.57 -5.55
N HIS A 174 -7.53 2.30 -5.20
CA HIS A 174 -6.37 3.02 -5.76
C HIS A 174 -6.20 2.76 -7.27
N GLU A 175 -6.35 1.50 -7.70
CA GLU A 175 -6.33 1.11 -9.11
C GLU A 175 -7.45 1.80 -9.89
N ALA A 176 -8.68 1.81 -9.36
CA ALA A 176 -9.82 2.48 -9.97
C ALA A 176 -9.60 3.99 -10.08
N ALA A 177 -9.04 4.63 -9.03
CA ALA A 177 -8.75 6.06 -9.03
C ALA A 177 -7.68 6.41 -10.08
N SER A 178 -6.60 5.62 -10.15
CA SER A 178 -5.56 5.78 -11.17
C SER A 178 -6.11 5.62 -12.58
N ALA A 179 -6.98 4.63 -12.81
CA ALA A 179 -7.62 4.41 -14.10
C ALA A 179 -8.56 5.57 -14.49
N ALA A 180 -9.35 6.08 -13.54
CA ALA A 180 -10.23 7.22 -13.75
C ALA A 180 -9.43 8.50 -14.09
N ALA A 181 -8.34 8.77 -13.35
CA ALA A 181 -7.46 9.90 -13.61
C ALA A 181 -6.81 9.81 -15.00
N LYS A 182 -6.31 8.63 -15.40
CA LYS A 182 -5.75 8.39 -16.75
C LYS A 182 -6.79 8.64 -17.84
N ARG A 183 -8.02 8.17 -17.66
CA ARG A 183 -9.12 8.41 -18.63
C ARG A 183 -9.46 9.90 -18.74
N LYS A 184 -9.54 10.62 -17.62
CA LYS A 184 -9.80 12.07 -17.60
C LYS A 184 -8.70 12.84 -18.32
N LEU A 185 -7.43 12.51 -18.05
CA LEU A 185 -6.30 13.13 -18.75
C LEU A 185 -6.35 12.84 -20.26
N ALA A 186 -6.63 11.59 -20.65
CA ALA A 186 -6.77 11.24 -22.06
C ALA A 186 -7.90 12.01 -22.76
N LEU A 187 -9.03 12.22 -22.09
CA LEU A 187 -10.12 13.06 -22.59
C LEU A 187 -9.69 14.51 -22.75
N GLN A 188 -9.04 15.10 -21.75
CA GLN A 188 -8.53 16.48 -21.81
C GLN A 188 -7.48 16.65 -22.92
N ILE A 189 -6.59 15.67 -23.12
CA ILE A 189 -5.64 15.65 -24.22
C ILE A 189 -6.40 15.61 -25.55
N GLY A 190 -7.42 14.75 -25.69
CA GLY A 190 -8.24 14.66 -26.89
C GLY A 190 -9.00 15.96 -27.20
N GLU A 191 -9.58 16.61 -26.19
CA GLU A 191 -10.22 17.94 -26.33
C GLU A 191 -9.20 19.00 -26.77
N ARG A 192 -8.01 19.01 -26.18
CA ARG A 192 -6.92 19.92 -26.55
C ARG A 192 -6.46 19.67 -27.98
N MET A 193 -6.27 18.41 -28.39
CA MET A 193 -5.95 18.02 -29.76
C MET A 193 -7.02 18.53 -30.75
N GLY A 194 -8.30 18.34 -30.42
CA GLY A 194 -9.42 18.85 -31.21
C GLY A 194 -9.39 20.38 -31.36
N HIS A 195 -9.08 21.10 -30.27
CA HIS A 195 -8.91 22.55 -30.31
C HIS A 195 -7.77 22.98 -31.24
N LEU A 196 -6.56 22.42 -31.07
CA LEU A 196 -5.40 22.74 -31.92
C LEU A 196 -5.66 22.40 -33.40
N TYR A 197 -6.31 21.27 -33.66
CA TYR A 197 -6.72 20.88 -35.00
C TYR A 197 -7.70 21.87 -35.62
N SER A 198 -8.69 22.33 -34.84
CA SER A 198 -9.67 23.31 -35.30
C SER A 198 -9.04 24.67 -35.63
N LEU A 199 -8.02 25.09 -34.90
CA LEU A 199 -7.28 26.33 -35.17
C LEU A 199 -6.59 26.29 -36.54
N LEU A 200 -5.92 25.17 -36.82
CA LEU A 200 -5.30 24.93 -38.13
C LEU A 200 -6.35 24.85 -39.24
N ALA A 201 -7.46 24.13 -39.02
CA ALA A 201 -8.54 24.00 -39.99
C ALA A 201 -9.19 25.35 -40.34
N LYS A 202 -9.48 26.20 -39.34
CA LYS A 202 -10.04 27.55 -39.54
C LYS A 202 -9.12 28.47 -40.33
N SER A 203 -7.81 28.30 -40.17
CA SER A 203 -6.81 29.13 -40.85
C SER A 203 -6.70 28.81 -42.36
N GLY A 204 -7.19 27.65 -42.80
CA GLY A 204 -7.19 27.23 -44.20
C GLY A 204 -5.80 26.79 -44.70
N HIS A 205 -4.81 27.68 -44.70
CA HIS A 205 -3.43 27.37 -45.05
C HIS A 205 -2.48 28.40 -44.45
N GLY A 206 -1.23 28.01 -44.17
CA GLY A 206 -0.30 28.91 -43.51
C GLY A 206 0.99 28.27 -43.02
N ARG A 207 1.58 28.86 -41.99
CA ARG A 207 2.78 28.41 -41.29
C ARG A 207 2.44 28.04 -39.86
N LEU A 208 2.87 26.85 -39.46
CA LEU A 208 2.90 26.36 -38.09
C LEU A 208 4.30 26.56 -37.53
N ILE A 209 4.39 27.23 -36.39
CA ILE A 209 5.63 27.42 -35.64
C ILE A 209 5.42 26.84 -34.24
N ILE A 210 6.30 25.94 -33.82
CA ILE A 210 6.31 25.39 -32.46
C ILE A 210 7.70 25.66 -31.88
N ASP A 211 7.76 26.47 -30.83
CA ASP A 211 8.98 26.68 -30.05
C ASP A 211 8.84 26.06 -28.64
N SER A 212 9.71 26.41 -27.70
CA SER A 212 9.65 25.85 -26.34
C SER A 212 8.53 26.44 -25.46
N LYS A 213 7.83 27.48 -25.93
CA LYS A 213 6.84 28.24 -25.16
C LYS A 213 5.47 28.34 -25.84
N HIS A 214 5.42 28.34 -27.17
CA HIS A 214 4.20 28.58 -27.93
C HIS A 214 4.08 27.69 -29.16
N MET A 215 2.84 27.31 -29.46
CA MET A 215 2.40 26.94 -30.80
C MET A 215 1.77 28.16 -31.45
N THR A 216 2.37 28.67 -32.52
CA THR A 216 1.86 29.80 -33.30
C THR A 216 1.37 29.35 -34.67
N VAL A 217 0.16 29.77 -35.04
CA VAL A 217 -0.40 29.58 -36.37
C VAL A 217 -0.44 30.93 -37.09
N LYS A 218 0.25 31.05 -38.22
CA LYS A 218 0.24 32.21 -39.09
C LYS A 218 -0.43 31.86 -40.41
N SER A 219 -1.43 32.60 -40.86
CA SER A 219 -1.97 32.40 -42.20
C SER A 219 -1.01 32.88 -43.29
N ALA A 220 -1.30 32.50 -44.55
CA ALA A 220 -0.50 32.89 -45.70
C ALA A 220 -0.42 34.42 -45.91
N ASN A 221 -1.45 35.15 -45.49
CA ASN A 221 -1.57 36.60 -45.50
C ASN A 221 -0.88 37.29 -44.30
N GLY A 222 -0.13 36.54 -43.48
CA GLY A 222 0.77 37.08 -42.45
C GLY A 222 0.10 37.39 -41.11
N PHE A 223 -1.22 37.22 -40.99
CA PHE A 223 -1.92 37.37 -39.73
C PHE A 223 -1.60 36.20 -38.79
N VAL A 224 -1.20 36.53 -37.55
CA VAL A 224 -1.13 35.55 -36.46
C VAL A 224 -2.57 35.27 -36.03
N HIS A 225 -3.05 34.05 -36.27
CA HIS A 225 -4.39 33.68 -35.85
C HIS A 225 -4.45 33.42 -34.35
N ASP A 226 -3.45 32.71 -33.81
CA ASP A 226 -3.39 32.40 -32.39
C ASP A 226 -1.96 32.01 -31.97
N ALA A 227 -1.63 32.26 -30.70
CA ALA A 227 -0.41 31.82 -30.03
C ALA A 227 -0.80 31.06 -28.75
N VAL A 228 -0.84 29.73 -28.85
CA VAL A 228 -1.23 28.86 -27.74
C VAL A 228 0.02 28.55 -26.92
N GLY A 229 0.01 28.87 -25.62
CA GLY A 229 1.10 28.49 -24.71
C GLY A 229 1.25 26.97 -24.63
N ILE A 230 2.50 26.49 -24.61
CA ILE A 230 2.82 25.07 -24.45
C ILE A 230 2.92 24.77 -22.95
N ASP A 231 1.76 24.53 -22.35
CA ASP A 231 1.66 23.82 -21.07
C ASP A 231 1.80 22.30 -21.29
N GLU A 232 1.84 21.53 -20.20
CA GLU A 232 2.00 20.07 -20.23
C GLU A 232 0.88 19.39 -21.05
N LEU A 233 -0.35 19.88 -20.94
CA LEU A 233 -1.50 19.37 -21.70
C LEU A 233 -1.35 19.62 -23.20
N THR A 234 -0.94 20.83 -23.59
CA THR A 234 -0.70 21.22 -24.99
C THR A 234 0.49 20.46 -25.55
N HIS A 235 1.54 20.22 -24.75
CA HIS A 235 2.67 19.40 -25.15
C HIS A 235 2.25 17.97 -25.48
N HIS A 236 1.49 17.30 -24.59
CA HIS A 236 0.99 15.94 -24.86
C HIS A 236 0.01 15.88 -26.03
N ALA A 237 -0.83 16.89 -26.21
CA ALA A 237 -1.69 16.98 -27.38
C ALA A 237 -0.88 17.09 -28.68
N LEU A 238 0.18 17.90 -28.70
CA LEU A 238 1.09 18.01 -29.84
C LEU A 238 1.86 16.70 -30.09
N GLU A 239 2.33 16.02 -29.04
CA GLU A 239 2.93 14.70 -29.15
C GLU A 239 1.97 13.70 -29.80
N GLY A 240 0.71 13.67 -29.38
CA GLY A 240 -0.33 12.82 -29.97
C GLY A 240 -0.59 13.14 -31.45
N MET A 241 -0.78 14.41 -31.79
CA MET A 241 -0.98 14.84 -33.18
C MET A 241 0.21 14.54 -34.09
N LEU A 242 1.43 14.51 -33.54
CA LEU A 242 2.68 14.35 -34.28
C LEU A 242 3.33 12.96 -34.12
N ALA A 243 2.71 12.03 -33.38
CA ALA A 243 3.32 10.76 -32.97
C ALA A 243 3.88 9.93 -34.13
N ASN A 244 3.24 10.00 -35.31
CA ASN A 244 3.62 9.28 -36.52
C ASN A 244 4.32 10.17 -37.56
N THR A 245 4.93 11.27 -37.12
CA THR A 245 5.55 12.26 -38.01
C THR A 245 7.00 12.50 -37.61
N PRO A 246 7.88 12.88 -38.54
CA PRO A 246 9.26 13.30 -38.22
C PRO A 246 9.31 14.48 -37.23
N LEU A 247 8.23 15.27 -37.13
CA LEU A 247 8.14 16.38 -36.20
C LEU A 247 7.95 15.94 -34.74
N GLY A 248 7.36 14.77 -34.48
CA GLY A 248 7.18 14.25 -33.11
C GLY A 248 8.51 14.04 -32.39
N ALA A 249 9.51 13.50 -33.10
CA ALA A 249 10.87 13.35 -32.56
C ALA A 249 11.57 14.70 -32.34
N ARG A 250 11.24 15.73 -33.14
CA ARG A 250 11.77 17.08 -32.97
C ARG A 250 11.13 17.80 -31.79
N LEU A 251 9.83 17.58 -31.55
CA LEU A 251 9.09 18.19 -30.44
C LEU A 251 9.73 17.83 -29.09
N LYS A 252 10.11 16.56 -28.91
CA LYS A 252 10.81 16.08 -27.70
C LYS A 252 12.17 16.75 -27.47
N LYS A 253 12.83 17.24 -28.53
CA LYS A 253 14.13 17.93 -28.47
C LYS A 253 13.99 19.46 -28.25
N LEU A 254 12.78 20.01 -28.30
CA LEU A 254 12.54 21.43 -28.04
C LEU A 254 12.64 21.79 -26.55
N ALA A 255 12.46 20.82 -25.64
CA ALA A 255 12.60 21.04 -24.22
C ALA A 255 14.05 21.45 -23.87
N GLY A 256 14.24 22.69 -23.43
CA GLY A 256 15.55 23.22 -23.02
C GLY A 256 16.48 23.70 -24.15
N SER A 257 16.00 23.83 -25.39
CA SER A 257 16.78 24.38 -26.50
C SER A 257 16.11 25.62 -27.12
N ASN A 258 16.90 26.54 -27.67
CA ASN A 258 16.40 27.67 -28.46
C ASN A 258 15.97 27.27 -29.89
N SER A 259 15.60 26.00 -30.08
CA SER A 259 15.23 25.49 -31.39
C SER A 259 13.73 25.66 -31.63
N MET A 260 13.33 25.68 -32.89
CA MET A 260 11.94 25.81 -33.30
C MET A 260 11.63 24.81 -34.42
N ILE A 261 10.41 24.31 -34.44
CA ILE A 261 9.83 23.60 -35.56
C ILE A 261 9.05 24.63 -36.38
N ALA A 262 9.39 24.76 -37.66
CA ALA A 262 8.64 25.54 -38.62
C ALA A 262 8.19 24.63 -39.75
N ALA A 263 6.89 24.64 -40.05
CA ALA A 263 6.29 23.89 -41.13
C ALA A 263 5.21 24.74 -41.82
N THR A 264 4.92 24.44 -43.08
CA THR A 264 3.74 24.96 -43.76
C THR A 264 2.60 23.96 -43.64
N PHE A 265 1.36 24.42 -43.61
CA PHE A 265 0.20 23.54 -43.58
C PHE A 265 -0.90 24.02 -44.54
N GLU A 266 -1.76 23.07 -44.92
CA GLU A 266 -2.93 23.27 -45.77
C GLU A 266 -4.07 22.38 -45.28
N ALA A 267 -5.26 22.96 -45.11
CA ALA A 267 -6.48 22.27 -44.78
C ALA A 267 -7.17 21.83 -46.08
N ILE A 268 -7.29 20.52 -46.25
CA ILE A 268 -7.86 19.88 -47.44
C ILE A 268 -9.24 19.34 -47.06
N PRO A 269 -10.33 19.86 -47.65
CA PRO A 269 -11.65 19.26 -47.51
C PRO A 269 -11.65 17.86 -48.14
N THR A 270 -12.13 16.86 -47.40
CA THR A 270 -12.33 15.50 -47.90
C THR A 270 -13.75 15.03 -47.58
N PRO A 271 -14.27 13.99 -48.27
CA PRO A 271 -15.59 13.43 -47.96
C PRO A 271 -15.76 12.98 -46.49
N GLU A 272 -14.65 12.64 -45.84
CA GLU A 272 -14.57 12.19 -44.44
C GLU A 272 -14.40 13.34 -43.43
N GLY A 273 -14.27 14.59 -43.89
CA GLY A 273 -13.98 15.77 -43.07
C GLY A 273 -12.76 16.56 -43.56
N ILE A 274 -12.26 17.49 -42.75
CA ILE A 274 -11.06 18.29 -43.09
C ILE A 274 -9.82 17.48 -42.72
N LYS A 275 -8.85 17.33 -43.64
CA LYS A 275 -7.50 16.77 -43.38
C LYS A 275 -6.48 17.90 -43.38
N ILE A 276 -5.56 17.92 -42.42
CA ILE A 276 -4.50 18.95 -42.36
C ILE A 276 -3.21 18.35 -42.88
N LYS A 277 -2.82 18.76 -44.08
CA LYS A 277 -1.55 18.43 -44.70
C LYS A 277 -0.49 19.37 -44.16
N VAL A 278 0.58 18.82 -43.60
CA VAL A 278 1.73 19.59 -43.12
C VAL A 278 2.94 19.22 -43.95
N VAL A 279 3.66 20.23 -44.40
CA VAL A 279 4.90 20.12 -45.15
C VAL A 279 6.01 20.74 -44.30
N ALA A 280 6.90 19.90 -43.79
CA ALA A 280 8.07 20.32 -43.02
C ALA A 280 9.34 20.09 -43.84
N GLY A 281 10.22 21.09 -43.87
CA GLY A 281 11.52 20.96 -44.52
C GLY A 281 12.58 20.38 -43.60
N GLU A 282 13.36 19.44 -44.13
CA GLU A 282 14.68 19.12 -43.59
C GLU A 282 15.75 19.74 -44.49
N ARG A 283 16.62 20.55 -43.88
CA ARG A 283 17.86 21.01 -44.52
C ARG A 283 18.92 19.93 -44.32
N VAL A 284 19.28 19.25 -45.40
CA VAL A 284 20.39 18.29 -45.40
C VAL A 284 21.56 18.93 -46.12
N ILE A 285 22.67 19.14 -45.40
CA ILE A 285 23.92 19.63 -45.99
C ILE A 285 24.66 18.41 -46.52
N THR A 286 24.86 18.34 -47.84
CA THR A 286 25.57 17.23 -48.49
C THR A 286 26.68 17.81 -49.36
N GLY A 287 27.93 17.74 -48.89
CA GLY A 287 29.04 18.47 -49.51
C GLY A 287 28.81 19.98 -49.48
N ASP A 288 29.00 20.67 -50.60
CA ASP A 288 28.78 22.12 -50.75
C ASP A 288 27.31 22.50 -51.06
N ALA A 289 26.40 21.53 -51.13
CA ALA A 289 25.00 21.76 -51.47
C ALA A 289 24.07 21.68 -50.23
N ILE A 290 23.19 22.68 -50.10
CA ILE A 290 22.05 22.63 -49.19
C ILE A 290 20.88 22.01 -49.95
N VAL A 291 20.59 20.73 -49.68
CA VAL A 291 19.43 20.05 -50.25
C VAL A 291 18.25 20.22 -49.30
N TYR A 292 17.18 20.87 -49.78
CA TYR A 292 15.93 20.96 -49.04
C TYR A 292 15.03 19.77 -49.40
N ARG A 293 14.79 18.89 -48.43
CA ARG A 293 13.87 17.76 -48.62
C ARG A 293 12.57 18.03 -47.86
N PRO A 294 11.46 18.35 -48.55
CA PRO A 294 10.17 18.51 -47.89
C PRO A 294 9.59 17.14 -47.53
N HIS A 295 9.19 16.97 -46.28
CA HIS A 295 8.40 15.84 -45.82
C HIS A 295 6.95 16.26 -45.67
N THR A 296 6.04 15.52 -46.30
CA THR A 296 4.60 15.76 -46.19
C THR A 296 3.98 14.69 -45.30
N PHE A 297 3.17 15.09 -44.34
CA PHE A 297 2.38 14.19 -43.51
C PHE A 297 1.03 14.83 -43.20
N TYR A 298 0.08 14.01 -42.75
CA TYR A 298 -1.26 14.44 -42.42
C TYR A 298 -1.47 14.35 -40.92
N LEU A 299 -1.98 15.42 -40.32
CA LEU A 299 -2.40 15.41 -38.93
C LEU A 299 -3.79 14.80 -38.82
N SER A 300 -4.04 14.08 -37.73
CA SER A 300 -5.38 13.62 -37.36
C SER A 300 -5.78 14.21 -36.01
N ALA A 301 -7.06 14.53 -35.87
CA ALA A 301 -7.67 14.89 -34.58
C ALA A 301 -8.01 13.66 -33.72
N ARG A 302 -7.88 12.45 -34.29
CA ARG A 302 -8.21 11.16 -33.65
C ARG A 302 -7.04 10.20 -33.76
N SER A 303 -6.65 9.64 -32.62
CA SER A 303 -6.00 8.33 -32.47
C SER A 303 -6.78 7.58 -31.41
#